data_AF-A0A7J0ANG1-F1
#
_entry.id   AF-A0A7J0ANG1-F1
#
_cell.length_a   1.000
_cell.length_b   1.000
_cell.length_c   1.000
_cell.angle_alpha   90.00
_cell.angle_beta   90.00
_cell.angle_gamma   90.00
#
_symmetry.space_group_name_H-M   'P 1'
#
loop_
_entity.id
_entity.type
_entity.pdbx_description
1 polymer ?
#
loop_
_entity_poly.entity_id
_entity_poly.type
_entity_poly.pdbx_seq_one_letter_code
_entity_poly.pdbx_strand_id
1 'polypeptide(L)'
;MKIFKLTSFAAIAAIMLLGLCTASCDEERDLVVIEGNIPIKTSTLYIVGDATPAAWDINNPVLLTVSAEDPLVFIYEGNLTKGEMKAYLTPGNWESPCVRPMTAGSPISKANIDKEPFQLYSGGEDLKWSVKDSGNYRLVFDLRNWTLSTTYLGL
;
A
#
# COMPACT_ATOMS: atom_id res chain seq x y z
N MET A 1 -42.08 -81.27 -4.17
CA MET A 1 -41.15 -82.42 -4.27
C MET A 1 -39.77 -81.87 -4.63
N LYS A 2 -38.76 -82.19 -3.82
CA LYS A 2 -37.32 -81.79 -3.86
C LYS A 2 -37.03 -80.31 -3.48
N ILE A 3 -36.39 -79.93 -2.37
CA ILE A 3 -35.21 -80.38 -1.57
C ILE A 3 -33.99 -79.46 -1.86
N PHE A 4 -33.60 -78.67 -0.82
CA PHE A 4 -32.25 -78.21 -0.43
C PHE A 4 -31.49 -77.28 -1.43
N LYS A 5 -30.57 -76.39 -1.07
CA LYS A 5 -29.67 -76.29 0.10
C LYS A 5 -29.08 -74.87 0.17
N LEU A 6 -28.89 -74.38 1.39
CA LEU A 6 -28.08 -73.20 1.72
C LEU A 6 -26.63 -73.66 1.97
N THR A 7 -25.64 -73.07 1.30
CA THR A 7 -24.19 -73.05 1.65
C THR A 7 -23.44 -72.25 0.58
N SER A 8 -22.31 -71.55 0.74
CA SER A 8 -21.56 -70.86 1.79
C SER A 8 -20.23 -70.43 1.11
N PHE A 9 -19.54 -69.42 1.65
CA PHE A 9 -18.11 -69.06 1.44
C PHE A 9 -17.67 -68.24 0.21
N ALA A 10 -17.20 -67.02 0.54
CA ALA A 10 -15.81 -66.53 0.33
C ALA A 10 -15.66 -65.25 -0.49
N ALA A 11 -15.41 -64.16 0.25
CA ALA A 11 -14.40 -63.11 0.06
C ALA A 11 -14.25 -62.36 -1.28
N ILE A 12 -13.86 -61.07 -1.12
CA ILE A 12 -13.23 -60.15 -2.06
C ILE A 12 -14.19 -59.11 -2.68
N ALA A 13 -14.30 -57.97 -1.99
CA ALA A 13 -14.09 -56.64 -2.58
C ALA A 13 -14.15 -55.60 -1.45
N ALA A 14 -12.99 -55.35 -0.87
CA ALA A 14 -12.73 -54.14 -0.12
C ALA A 14 -12.85 -52.92 -1.04
N ILE A 15 -13.02 -51.75 -0.43
CA ILE A 15 -12.93 -50.41 -1.04
C ILE A 15 -14.24 -49.96 -1.70
N MET A 16 -15.09 -49.31 -0.90
CA MET A 16 -15.79 -48.06 -1.23
C MET A 16 -17.02 -47.94 -0.33
N LEU A 17 -16.84 -47.39 0.89
CA LEU A 17 -17.84 -46.52 1.52
C LEU A 17 -17.28 -45.85 2.79
N LEU A 18 -16.05 -45.32 2.72
CA LEU A 18 -15.58 -44.31 3.66
C LEU A 18 -15.13 -43.10 2.84
N GLY A 19 -15.99 -42.08 2.79
CA GLY A 19 -15.64 -40.82 2.16
C GLY A 19 -16.87 -40.15 1.59
N LEU A 20 -17.49 -39.28 2.38
CA LEU A 20 -18.17 -38.04 1.95
C LEU A 20 -18.68 -37.30 3.20
N CYS A 21 -17.78 -37.02 4.13
CA CYS A 21 -17.92 -35.90 5.05
C CYS A 21 -16.55 -35.22 5.12
N THR A 22 -16.03 -34.79 3.96
CA THR A 22 -15.13 -33.65 4.00
C THR A 22 -16.01 -32.51 4.47
N ALA A 23 -15.90 -32.13 5.74
CA ALA A 23 -16.19 -30.77 6.12
C ALA A 23 -15.22 -29.92 5.28
N SER A 24 -15.67 -29.53 4.07
CA SER A 24 -15.10 -28.38 3.41
C SER A 24 -15.47 -27.25 4.35
N CYS A 25 -14.53 -26.85 5.19
CA CYS A 25 -14.59 -25.53 5.79
C CYS A 25 -14.43 -24.55 4.63
N ASP A 26 -15.51 -24.38 3.86
CA ASP A 26 -15.66 -23.27 2.93
C ASP A 26 -15.87 -22.05 3.81
N GLU A 27 -14.79 -21.36 4.14
CA GLU A 27 -14.88 -19.96 4.53
C GLU A 27 -15.33 -19.20 3.27
N GLU A 28 -16.64 -19.02 3.12
CA GLU A 28 -17.20 -18.05 2.18
C GLU A 28 -16.58 -16.69 2.49
N ARG A 29 -15.77 -16.16 1.56
CA ARG A 29 -15.20 -14.83 1.70
C ARG A 29 -16.23 -13.82 1.19
N ASP A 30 -16.81 -13.08 2.10
CA ASP A 30 -17.66 -11.93 1.76
C ASP A 30 -16.89 -10.95 0.88
N LEU A 31 -17.51 -10.57 -0.25
CA LEU A 31 -17.01 -9.53 -1.12
C LEU A 31 -17.10 -8.19 -0.38
N VAL A 32 -15.97 -7.68 0.06
CA VAL A 32 -15.87 -6.29 0.55
C VAL A 32 -15.91 -5.36 -0.67
N VAL A 33 -17.08 -4.78 -0.93
CA VAL A 33 -17.22 -3.67 -1.88
C VAL A 33 -16.58 -2.43 -1.24
N ILE A 34 -15.48 -1.95 -1.83
CA ILE A 34 -14.84 -0.71 -1.38
C ILE A 34 -15.56 0.45 -2.06
N GLU A 35 -16.30 1.24 -1.27
CA GLU A 35 -16.82 2.53 -1.70
C GLU A 35 -15.68 3.56 -1.66
N GLY A 36 -15.19 4.02 -2.81
CA GLY A 36 -14.14 5.05 -2.92
C GLY A 36 -12.91 4.64 -3.74
N ASN A 37 -11.79 5.35 -3.55
CA ASN A 37 -10.54 5.03 -4.27
C ASN A 37 -9.98 3.69 -3.83
N ILE A 38 -9.54 2.89 -4.80
CA ILE A 38 -8.84 1.64 -4.52
C ILE A 38 -7.49 1.97 -3.86
N PRO A 39 -7.11 1.31 -2.75
CA PRO A 39 -5.81 1.52 -2.12
C PRO A 39 -4.63 1.32 -3.08
N ILE A 40 -3.62 2.20 -3.01
CA ILE A 40 -2.40 2.07 -3.81
C ILE A 40 -1.52 1.00 -3.16
N LYS A 41 -1.32 -0.12 -3.86
CA LYS A 41 -0.49 -1.22 -3.38
C LYS A 41 0.94 -1.08 -3.91
N THR A 42 1.88 -0.93 -2.98
CA THR A 42 3.33 -0.94 -3.24
C THR A 42 4.04 -1.40 -1.97
N SER A 43 5.26 -1.92 -2.10
CA SER A 43 6.15 -2.19 -0.96
C SER A 43 7.10 -1.04 -0.68
N THR A 44 7.17 -0.04 -1.57
CA THR A 44 8.11 1.07 -1.50
C THR A 44 7.47 2.39 -1.87
N LEU A 45 7.91 3.45 -1.19
CA LEU A 45 7.61 4.82 -1.54
C LEU A 45 8.88 5.64 -1.35
N TYR A 46 9.16 6.52 -2.29
CA TYR A 46 10.36 7.35 -2.27
C TYR A 46 9.99 8.82 -2.40
N ILE A 47 10.72 9.72 -1.75
CA ILE A 47 10.60 11.17 -1.97
C ILE A 47 11.80 11.71 -2.73
N VAL A 48 11.54 12.70 -3.58
CA VAL A 48 12.53 13.52 -4.30
C VAL A 48 12.10 14.98 -4.25
N GLY A 49 13.05 15.86 -4.53
CA GLY A 49 12.89 17.30 -4.61
C GLY A 49 14.00 18.02 -3.85
N ASP A 50 14.28 19.27 -4.21
CA ASP A 50 15.31 20.11 -3.58
C ASP A 50 15.05 20.42 -2.10
N ALA A 51 13.82 20.18 -1.62
CA ALA A 51 13.48 20.16 -0.20
C ALA A 51 14.02 18.92 0.54
N THR A 52 14.36 17.85 -0.17
CA THR A 52 14.75 16.55 0.39
C THR A 52 16.26 16.33 0.27
N PRO A 53 16.87 15.43 1.07
CA PRO A 53 18.28 15.07 0.92
C PRO A 53 18.68 14.55 -0.47
N ALA A 54 17.74 14.00 -1.25
CA ALA A 54 18.00 13.48 -2.59
C ALA A 54 18.03 14.57 -3.68
N ALA A 55 17.60 15.80 -3.38
CA ALA A 55 17.32 16.81 -4.41
C ALA A 55 16.49 16.19 -5.56
N TRP A 56 16.77 16.56 -6.80
CA TRP A 56 16.14 15.96 -7.99
C TRP A 56 16.88 14.72 -8.53
N ASP A 57 17.62 13.98 -7.69
CA ASP A 57 18.23 12.71 -8.10
C ASP A 57 17.22 11.55 -8.06
N ILE A 58 16.58 11.28 -9.20
CA ILE A 58 15.63 10.17 -9.34
C ILE A 58 16.28 8.80 -9.22
N ASN A 59 17.60 8.68 -9.42
CA ASN A 59 18.29 7.39 -9.33
C ASN A 59 18.60 7.02 -7.88
N ASN A 60 18.71 8.02 -6.99
CA ASN A 60 18.98 7.83 -5.56
C ASN A 60 17.97 8.60 -4.68
N PRO A 61 16.65 8.34 -4.80
CA PRO A 61 15.65 9.05 -4.02
C PRO A 61 15.63 8.54 -2.57
N VAL A 62 15.00 9.29 -1.66
CA VAL A 62 14.92 8.88 -0.25
C VAL A 62 13.80 7.85 -0.07
N LEU A 63 14.16 6.63 0.32
CA LEU A 63 13.20 5.57 0.67
C LEU A 63 12.51 5.88 2.01
N LEU A 64 11.18 5.74 2.04
CA LEU A 64 10.38 5.90 3.26
C LEU A 64 10.29 4.59 4.05
N THR A 65 10.10 4.72 5.35
CA THR A 65 9.88 3.59 6.26
C THR A 65 8.42 3.15 6.16
N VAL A 66 8.17 1.86 6.03
CA VAL A 66 6.80 1.30 6.10
C VAL A 66 6.39 1.19 7.58
N SER A 67 5.17 1.61 7.91
CA SER A 67 4.60 1.42 9.25
C SER A 67 4.50 -0.07 9.59
N ALA A 68 4.75 -0.41 10.86
CA ALA A 68 4.60 -1.78 11.34
C ALA A 68 3.12 -2.18 11.51
N GLU A 69 2.24 -1.19 11.63
CA GLU A 69 0.81 -1.33 11.89
C GLU A 69 -0.02 -1.45 10.61
N ASP A 70 0.34 -0.70 9.56
CA ASP A 70 -0.31 -0.78 8.24
C ASP A 70 0.74 -0.72 7.11
N PRO A 71 0.88 -1.78 6.28
CA PRO A 71 1.83 -1.81 5.17
C PRO A 71 1.51 -0.82 4.04
N LEU A 72 0.37 -0.14 4.10
CA LEU A 72 0.00 0.94 3.17
C LEU A 72 0.28 2.34 3.73
N VAL A 73 0.90 2.44 4.91
CA VAL A 73 1.31 3.71 5.51
C VAL A 73 2.83 3.83 5.46
N PHE A 74 3.30 4.90 4.82
CA PHE A 74 4.72 5.19 4.62
C PHE A 74 5.10 6.47 5.36
N ILE A 75 6.23 6.43 6.04
CA ILE A 75 6.68 7.46 6.96
C ILE A 75 8.06 7.97 6.54
N TYR A 76 8.15 9.29 6.39
CA TYR A 76 9.43 10.00 6.39
C TYR A 76 9.58 10.70 7.74
N GLU A 77 10.71 10.53 8.41
CA GLU A 77 11.13 11.37 9.53
C GLU A 77 12.53 11.88 9.25
N GLY A 78 12.68 13.19 9.12
CA GLY A 78 13.96 13.80 8.81
C GLY A 78 13.87 15.27 8.46
N ASN A 79 15.03 15.84 8.13
CA ASN A 79 15.13 17.23 7.75
C ASN A 79 14.52 17.48 6.36
N LEU A 80 13.74 18.55 6.23
CA LEU A 80 13.39 19.14 4.95
C LEU A 80 13.92 20.57 4.91
N THR A 81 14.43 20.97 3.76
CA THR A 81 14.79 22.35 3.45
C THR A 81 13.65 23.05 2.73
N LYS A 82 13.68 24.38 2.68
CA LYS A 82 12.80 25.15 1.80
C LYS A 82 13.03 24.72 0.35
N GLY A 83 11.96 24.34 -0.34
CA GLY A 83 12.02 23.81 -1.69
C GLY A 83 10.71 23.13 -2.07
N GLU A 84 10.78 22.23 -3.03
CA GLU A 84 9.68 21.43 -3.52
C GLU A 84 9.96 19.93 -3.32
N MET A 85 8.89 19.14 -3.26
CA MET A 85 9.00 17.68 -3.25
C MET A 85 7.78 16.98 -3.86
N LYS A 86 8.00 15.74 -4.28
CA LYS A 86 6.97 14.77 -4.70
C LYS A 86 7.45 13.34 -4.41
N ALA A 87 6.58 12.35 -4.56
CA ALA A 87 6.90 10.97 -4.23
C ALA A 87 6.68 10.00 -5.39
N TYR A 88 7.50 8.96 -5.47
CA TYR A 88 7.46 7.93 -6.51
C TYR A 88 7.31 6.54 -5.88
N LEU A 89 6.63 5.65 -6.59
CA LEU A 89 6.53 4.24 -6.18
C LEU A 89 7.81 3.45 -6.51
N THR A 90 8.56 3.91 -7.52
CA THR A 90 9.79 3.27 -8.03
C THR A 90 10.87 4.33 -8.34
N PRO A 91 12.15 4.06 -8.10
CA PRO A 91 13.24 4.96 -8.48
C PRO A 91 13.55 4.89 -9.99
N GLY A 92 14.38 5.82 -10.46
CA GLY A 92 15.08 5.77 -11.75
C GLY A 92 14.28 6.15 -13.00
N ASN A 93 13.00 6.48 -12.88
CA ASN A 93 12.17 6.82 -14.03
C ASN A 93 11.18 7.96 -13.72
N TRP A 94 11.34 9.08 -14.43
CA TRP A 94 10.46 10.25 -14.28
C TRP A 94 9.05 10.02 -14.81
N GLU A 95 8.85 9.05 -15.70
CA GLU A 95 7.54 8.68 -16.27
C GLU A 95 6.78 7.67 -15.39
N SER A 96 7.41 7.17 -14.31
CA SER A 96 6.72 6.29 -13.36
C SER A 96 5.60 7.02 -12.62
N PRO A 97 4.58 6.29 -12.11
CA PRO A 97 3.52 6.88 -11.31
C PRO A 97 4.07 7.70 -10.13
N CYS A 98 3.62 8.94 -10.04
CA CYS A 98 4.07 9.91 -9.05
C CYS A 98 2.91 10.36 -8.16
N VAL A 99 3.09 10.21 -6.84
CA VAL A 99 2.24 10.75 -5.77
C VAL A 99 2.54 12.25 -5.62
N ARG A 100 1.51 13.08 -5.73
CA ARG A 100 1.62 14.55 -5.79
C ARG A 100 0.36 15.22 -5.19
N PRO A 101 0.42 16.50 -4.78
CA PRO A 101 -0.76 17.17 -4.23
C PRO A 101 -1.85 17.37 -5.29
N MET A 102 -3.06 17.67 -4.84
CA MET A 102 -4.17 18.07 -5.73
C MET A 102 -3.93 19.42 -6.40
N THR A 103 -3.16 20.31 -5.75
CA THR A 103 -2.91 21.68 -6.19
C THR A 103 -1.41 21.97 -6.23
N ALA A 104 -0.95 22.64 -7.28
CA ALA A 104 0.45 23.06 -7.42
C ALA A 104 0.89 23.91 -6.22
N GLY A 105 2.05 23.57 -5.65
CA GLY A 105 2.66 24.36 -4.58
C GLY A 105 1.95 24.26 -3.23
N SER A 106 1.14 23.20 -3.01
CA SER A 106 0.50 22.96 -1.72
C SER A 106 1.53 23.01 -0.59
N PRO A 107 1.33 23.87 0.42
CA PRO A 107 2.41 24.25 1.32
C PRO A 107 2.62 23.20 2.41
N ILE A 108 3.88 22.82 2.66
CA ILE A 108 4.29 22.16 3.90
C ILE A 108 5.02 23.21 4.75
N SER A 109 4.55 23.45 5.96
CA SER A 109 5.07 24.51 6.85
C SER A 109 5.11 24.01 8.30
N LYS A 110 5.47 24.87 9.24
CA LYS A 110 5.40 24.55 10.68
C LYS A 110 3.98 24.21 11.18
N ALA A 111 2.94 24.59 10.42
CA ALA A 111 1.58 24.16 10.70
C ALA A 111 1.36 22.72 10.23
N ASN A 112 0.90 21.87 11.13
CA ASN A 112 0.59 20.47 10.82
C ASN A 112 -0.55 20.38 9.80
N ILE A 113 -0.41 19.45 8.87
CA ILE A 113 -1.46 19.07 7.93
C ILE A 113 -2.07 17.76 8.43
N ASP A 114 -3.40 17.71 8.51
CA ASP A 114 -4.12 16.47 8.79
C ASP A 114 -4.87 16.03 7.53
N LYS A 115 -4.43 14.91 6.96
CA LYS A 115 -5.11 14.17 5.89
C LYS A 115 -5.42 15.00 4.64
N GLU A 116 -4.46 15.77 4.15
CA GLU A 116 -4.60 16.42 2.85
C GLU A 116 -4.67 15.35 1.73
N PRO A 117 -5.66 15.40 0.84
CA PRO A 117 -5.75 14.44 -0.25
C PRO A 117 -4.60 14.62 -1.24
N PHE A 118 -4.14 13.51 -1.82
CA PHE A 118 -3.18 13.50 -2.93
C PHE A 118 -3.73 12.74 -4.14
N GLN A 119 -2.99 12.82 -5.25
CA GLN A 119 -3.26 12.06 -6.47
C GLN A 119 -2.02 11.29 -6.93
N LEU A 120 -2.25 10.28 -7.77
CA LEU A 120 -1.23 9.42 -8.38
C LEU A 120 -1.51 9.29 -9.87
N TYR A 121 -0.56 9.70 -10.71
CA TYR A 121 -0.59 9.40 -12.16
C TYR A 121 0.83 9.43 -12.73
N SER A 122 1.00 8.87 -13.93
CA SER A 122 2.21 9.01 -14.75
C SER A 122 2.07 10.23 -15.67
N GLY A 123 3.16 10.99 -15.86
CA GLY A 123 3.15 12.19 -16.72
C GLY A 123 2.23 13.32 -16.22
N GLY A 124 1.69 14.10 -17.15
CA GLY A 124 0.80 15.26 -16.95
C GLY A 124 1.41 16.41 -16.14
N GLU A 125 0.58 17.22 -15.46
CA GLU A 125 1.05 18.44 -14.77
C GLU A 125 2.00 18.11 -13.62
N ASP A 126 3.19 18.71 -13.62
CA ASP A 126 4.23 18.38 -12.63
C ASP A 126 4.01 19.07 -11.27
N LEU A 127 2.91 18.72 -10.60
CA LEU A 127 2.52 19.25 -9.30
C LEU A 127 3.43 18.75 -8.18
N LYS A 128 3.74 19.63 -7.24
CA LYS A 128 4.65 19.38 -6.11
C LYS A 128 4.14 20.05 -4.86
N TRP A 129 4.44 19.47 -3.71
CA TRP A 129 4.37 20.18 -2.45
C TRP A 129 5.49 21.21 -2.39
N SER A 130 5.25 22.33 -1.71
CA SER A 130 6.26 23.36 -1.48
C SER A 130 6.53 23.49 0.01
N VAL A 131 7.71 23.02 0.45
CA VAL A 131 8.19 23.18 1.82
C VAL A 131 8.57 24.65 2.02
N LYS A 132 7.86 25.34 2.91
CA LYS A 132 8.00 26.78 3.18
C LYS A 132 9.03 27.07 4.27
N ASP A 133 9.09 26.20 5.28
CA ASP A 133 9.97 26.33 6.43
C ASP A 133 10.91 25.13 6.52
N SER A 134 12.22 25.37 6.62
CA SER A 134 13.16 24.29 6.90
C SER A 134 13.02 23.76 8.33
N GLY A 135 13.27 22.47 8.51
CA GLY A 135 13.30 21.81 9.83
C GLY A 135 13.08 20.31 9.72
N ASN A 136 12.96 19.64 10.86
CA ASN A 136 12.63 18.23 10.95
C ASN A 136 11.12 18.04 10.88
N TYR A 137 10.70 17.10 10.05
CA TYR A 137 9.30 16.77 9.81
C TYR A 137 9.07 15.28 9.93
N ARG A 138 7.87 14.93 10.38
CA ARG A 138 7.26 13.63 10.08
C ARG A 138 6.25 13.82 8.95
N LEU A 139 6.42 13.10 7.86
CA LEU A 139 5.43 12.99 6.79
C LEU A 139 4.83 11.59 6.85
N VAL A 140 3.50 11.50 6.80
CA VAL A 140 2.77 10.23 6.80
C VAL A 140 1.94 10.17 5.52
N PHE A 141 2.34 9.31 4.59
CA PHE A 141 1.59 8.99 3.39
C PHE A 141 0.72 7.77 3.66
N ASP A 142 -0.59 7.99 3.70
CA ASP A 142 -1.58 6.93 3.81
C ASP A 142 -2.07 6.59 2.40
N LEU A 143 -1.54 5.49 1.85
CA LEU A 143 -1.88 5.01 0.50
C LEU A 143 -3.22 4.27 0.44
N ARG A 144 -3.81 3.96 1.59
CA ARG A 144 -5.16 3.40 1.68
C ARG A 144 -6.20 4.50 1.47
N ASN A 145 -6.02 5.61 2.16
CA ASN A 145 -6.97 6.73 2.17
C ASN A 145 -6.59 7.86 1.20
N TRP A 146 -5.43 7.76 0.53
CA TRP A 146 -4.93 8.74 -0.42
C TRP A 146 -4.64 10.10 0.21
N THR A 147 -4.02 10.10 1.39
CA THR A 147 -3.77 11.34 2.16
C THR A 147 -2.34 11.49 2.64
N LEU A 148 -1.88 12.75 2.71
CA LEU A 148 -0.66 13.16 3.38
C LEU A 148 -1.02 13.88 4.70
N SER A 149 -0.39 13.46 5.79
CA SER A 149 -0.34 14.25 7.03
C SER A 149 1.11 14.68 7.31
N THR A 150 1.27 15.85 7.92
CA THR A 150 2.59 16.39 8.27
C THR A 150 2.62 16.82 9.73
N THR A 151 3.78 16.63 10.37
CA THR A 151 4.04 17.14 11.72
C THR A 151 5.40 17.80 11.75
N TYR A 152 5.45 19.06 12.18
CA TYR A 152 6.71 19.75 12.41
C TYR A 152 7.31 19.32 13.77
N LEU A 153 8.56 18.88 13.74
CA LEU A 153 9.25 18.32 14.91
C LEU A 153 10.26 19.28 15.54
N GLY A 154 10.60 20.39 14.87
CA GLY A 154 11.59 21.35 15.34
C GLY A 154 12.72 21.57 14.34
N LEU A 155 13.70 22.40 14.71
CA LEU A 155 14.95 22.57 13.95
C LEU A 155 15.98 21.51 14.34
#